data_AF-A0A965EIC1-F1
#
_entry.id   AF-A0A965EIC1-F1
#
_cell.length_a   1.000
_cell.length_b   1.000
_cell.length_c   1.000
_cell.angle_alpha   90.00
_cell.angle_beta   90.00
_cell.angle_gamma   90.00
#
_symmetry.space_group_name_H-M   'P 1'
#
loop_
_entity.id
_entity.type
_entity.pdbx_description
1 polymer ?
#
loop_
_entity_poly.entity_id
_entity_poly.type
_entity_poly.pdbx_seq_one_letter_code
_entity_poly.pdbx_strand_id
1 'polypeptide(L)'
;KNMTPIDDVIRPDQAASAEFTGDELRRRQVAAGYTLEELELLLQPMVEDAKEATGSMGDDTPLAVLSDQYRGLHHFFRQSFSQVTNPPIDSLREYRVMSLKTRLGNLGNILDEDESQTRLLQLDSPVLSNAGFAAMREYMGDTAVELDCTFRPEKGDNALRRAIYKLQRVAEDAVRGGAAHLILSDRNIGTERAAMPMILATAAVHTHLIEQALRTYTSINVQSAECLDTHYFAVLIGVGASTVNAYLAQETIIDRHRRGLFGDMPLFDCVQRYREAVDQGLLKIMSKMGISILSSYRGAYKFEAVGLSRWLVSSYIPGMTSRISGIGLSGLQRKVSELHERAFDQDVTALPVGGLYRYRRSGETHGFEGTQMHTLQEAVATDSFATFKKYAEAVRQSAPISLRDLMEFDPKRDPVPIEEVESITEIRKRLVSPGISLGALSPEAHETLSIAMNRIGAKSDSGEGGEDSSRYKPRPNGDNASSAIKQVASGRFGVTAEYL
;
A
#
# COMPACT_ATOMS: atom_id res chain seq x y z
N LYS A 1 28.18 -4.20 -25.48
CA LYS A 1 27.56 -4.73 -26.72
C LYS A 1 26.81 -6.05 -26.50
N ASN A 2 27.05 -6.78 -25.40
CA ASN A 2 26.40 -8.08 -25.15
C ASN A 2 25.18 -8.03 -24.21
N MET A 3 24.85 -6.85 -23.69
CA MET A 3 23.57 -6.66 -23.00
C MET A 3 22.46 -6.66 -24.05
N THR A 4 21.43 -7.47 -23.82
CA THR A 4 20.25 -7.51 -24.67
C THR A 4 19.16 -6.65 -24.04
N PRO A 5 18.94 -5.41 -24.51
CA PRO A 5 17.74 -4.65 -24.14
C PRO A 5 16.55 -5.41 -24.73
N ILE A 6 15.72 -5.96 -23.85
CA ILE A 6 14.56 -6.75 -24.30
C ILE A 6 13.34 -5.85 -24.52
N ASP A 7 13.39 -4.57 -24.11
CA ASP A 7 12.33 -3.59 -24.34
C ASP A 7 11.95 -3.44 -25.83
N ASP A 8 12.93 -3.53 -26.75
CA ASP A 8 12.69 -3.48 -28.21
C ASP A 8 12.05 -4.79 -28.75
N VAL A 9 12.32 -5.92 -28.10
CA VAL A 9 11.78 -7.25 -28.44
C VAL A 9 10.37 -7.44 -27.88
N ILE A 10 10.08 -6.80 -26.75
CA ILE A 10 8.83 -6.87 -26.00
C ILE A 10 7.64 -6.29 -26.77
N ARG A 11 7.88 -5.64 -27.92
CA ARG A 11 6.86 -4.98 -28.75
C ARG A 11 5.86 -4.22 -27.89
N PRO A 12 6.33 -3.17 -27.18
CA PRO A 12 5.47 -2.42 -26.27
C PRO A 12 4.21 -1.93 -26.99
N ASP A 13 4.29 -1.66 -28.29
CA ASP A 13 3.29 -1.13 -29.21
C ASP A 13 2.04 -1.99 -29.45
N GLN A 14 1.92 -3.20 -28.89
CA GLN A 14 0.71 -4.00 -28.98
C GLN A 14 0.04 -4.18 -27.62
N ALA A 15 -1.21 -3.70 -27.51
CA ALA A 15 -2.07 -4.10 -26.41
C ALA A 15 -2.50 -5.56 -26.61
N ALA A 16 -2.32 -6.39 -25.57
CA ALA A 16 -2.84 -7.75 -25.59
C ALA A 16 -4.38 -7.73 -25.75
N SER A 17 -4.92 -8.67 -26.51
CA SER A 17 -6.37 -8.91 -26.55
C SER A 17 -6.86 -9.40 -25.20
N ALA A 18 -8.05 -8.98 -24.75
CA ALA A 18 -8.60 -9.48 -23.50
C ALA A 18 -8.73 -11.01 -23.53
N GLU A 19 -8.21 -11.65 -22.49
CA GLU A 19 -8.31 -13.08 -22.26
C GLU A 19 -9.58 -13.43 -21.47
N PHE A 20 -9.99 -12.55 -20.55
CA PHE A 20 -11.18 -12.75 -19.70
C PHE A 20 -12.23 -11.68 -19.99
N THR A 21 -13.50 -12.07 -20.05
CA THR A 21 -14.61 -11.13 -20.32
C THR A 21 -15.85 -11.49 -19.50
N GLY A 22 -16.73 -10.50 -19.29
CA GLY A 22 -18.02 -10.71 -18.65
C GLY A 22 -17.91 -11.27 -17.24
N ASP A 23 -18.63 -12.36 -16.96
CA ASP A 23 -18.71 -12.98 -15.64
C ASP A 23 -17.37 -13.56 -15.17
N GLU A 24 -16.56 -14.12 -16.07
CA GLU A 24 -15.27 -14.73 -15.69
C GLU A 24 -14.29 -13.68 -15.17
N LEU A 25 -14.23 -12.51 -15.82
CA LEU A 25 -13.41 -11.39 -15.36
C LEU A 25 -13.88 -10.91 -13.97
N ARG A 26 -15.21 -10.77 -13.79
CA ARG A 26 -15.79 -10.35 -12.50
C ARG A 26 -15.48 -11.33 -11.38
N ARG A 27 -15.61 -12.64 -11.61
CA ARG A 27 -15.29 -13.66 -10.59
C ARG A 27 -13.82 -13.58 -10.19
N ARG A 28 -12.90 -13.44 -11.16
CA ARG A 28 -11.47 -13.26 -10.86
C ARG A 28 -11.19 -11.98 -10.09
N GLN A 29 -11.84 -10.87 -10.44
CA GLN A 29 -11.73 -9.61 -9.72
C GLN A 29 -12.21 -9.75 -8.27
N VAL A 30 -13.35 -10.40 -8.02
CA VAL A 30 -13.82 -10.67 -6.65
C VAL A 30 -12.85 -11.58 -5.91
N ALA A 31 -12.34 -12.64 -6.55
CA ALA A 31 -11.36 -13.54 -5.95
C ALA A 31 -10.01 -12.87 -5.65
N ALA A 32 -9.67 -11.80 -6.38
CA ALA A 32 -8.53 -10.93 -6.14
C ALA A 32 -8.79 -9.85 -5.08
N GLY A 33 -10.05 -9.67 -4.66
CA GLY A 33 -10.47 -8.68 -3.67
C GLY A 33 -10.80 -7.31 -4.24
N TYR A 34 -10.92 -7.16 -5.56
CA TYR A 34 -11.20 -5.86 -6.19
C TYR A 34 -12.61 -5.37 -5.89
N THR A 35 -12.71 -4.06 -5.66
CA THR A 35 -13.95 -3.33 -5.45
C THR A 35 -14.16 -2.24 -6.49
N LEU A 36 -15.39 -1.80 -6.69
CA LEU A 36 -15.68 -0.66 -7.57
C LEU A 36 -14.93 0.60 -7.11
N GLU A 37 -14.81 0.81 -5.79
CA GLU A 37 -14.06 1.92 -5.23
C GLU A 37 -12.58 1.91 -5.67
N GLU A 38 -11.90 0.76 -5.62
CA GLU A 38 -10.51 0.68 -6.09
C GLU A 38 -10.40 0.92 -7.60
N LEU A 39 -11.36 0.41 -8.38
CA LEU A 39 -11.34 0.63 -9.83
C LEU A 39 -11.60 2.10 -10.20
N GLU A 40 -12.50 2.78 -9.49
CA GLU A 40 -12.85 4.17 -9.76
C GLU A 40 -11.86 5.17 -9.16
N LEU A 41 -11.40 4.94 -7.93
CA LEU A 41 -10.53 5.88 -7.22
C LEU A 41 -9.06 5.64 -7.52
N LEU A 42 -8.61 4.41 -7.76
CA LEU A 42 -7.19 4.09 -7.96
C LEU A 42 -6.87 3.80 -9.41
N LEU A 43 -7.56 2.83 -10.03
CA LEU A 43 -7.20 2.38 -11.37
C LEU A 43 -7.54 3.44 -12.43
N GLN A 44 -8.69 4.12 -12.32
CA GLN A 44 -9.11 5.12 -13.31
C GLN A 44 -8.09 6.29 -13.43
N PRO A 45 -7.65 6.97 -12.35
CA PRO A 45 -6.68 8.06 -12.48
C PRO A 45 -5.30 7.60 -12.97
N MET A 46 -4.88 6.37 -12.65
CA MET A 46 -3.64 5.81 -13.18
C MET A 46 -3.65 5.68 -14.70
N VAL A 47 -4.82 5.43 -15.30
CA VAL A 47 -4.97 5.37 -16.75
C VAL A 47 -5.19 6.77 -17.33
N GLU A 48 -6.11 7.56 -16.77
CA GLU A 48 -6.48 8.87 -17.32
C GLU A 48 -5.36 9.90 -17.18
N ASP A 49 -4.70 9.96 -16.02
CA ASP A 49 -3.71 11.01 -15.68
C ASP A 49 -2.27 10.52 -15.69
N ALA A 50 -2.04 9.21 -15.88
CA ALA A 50 -0.72 8.57 -15.72
C ALA A 50 -0.09 8.84 -14.34
N LYS A 51 -0.94 9.00 -13.31
CA LYS A 51 -0.56 9.31 -11.92
C LYS A 51 -1.38 8.49 -10.95
N GLU A 52 -0.81 8.20 -9.79
CA GLU A 52 -1.57 7.60 -8.70
C GLU A 52 -2.63 8.58 -8.16
N ALA A 53 -3.66 8.02 -7.53
CA ALA A 53 -4.74 8.79 -6.94
C ALA A 53 -4.24 9.75 -5.85
N THR A 54 -4.78 10.97 -5.84
CA THR A 54 -4.59 11.92 -4.74
C THR A 54 -5.86 11.97 -3.91
N GLY A 55 -5.72 11.78 -2.59
CA GLY A 55 -6.79 11.86 -1.61
C GLY A 55 -6.47 12.86 -0.49
N SER A 56 -7.36 12.96 0.50
CA SER A 56 -7.20 13.82 1.67
C SER A 56 -7.78 13.16 2.92
N MET A 57 -7.58 13.81 4.08
CA MET A 57 -7.87 13.28 5.42
C MET A 57 -6.96 12.09 5.81
N GLY A 58 -7.10 11.63 7.06
CA GLY A 58 -6.34 10.49 7.59
C GLY A 58 -7.01 9.15 7.29
N ASP A 59 -6.24 8.07 7.38
CA ASP A 59 -6.77 6.69 7.40
C ASP A 59 -7.39 6.42 8.77
N ASP A 60 -8.72 6.41 8.81
CA ASP A 60 -9.53 6.13 10.00
C ASP A 60 -10.18 4.74 9.95
N THR A 61 -9.72 3.87 9.05
CA THR A 61 -10.17 2.48 8.97
C THR A 61 -9.43 1.58 9.97
N PRO A 62 -9.97 0.39 10.30
CA PRO A 62 -9.28 -0.58 11.11
C PRO A 62 -7.91 -0.95 10.55
N LEU A 63 -6.94 -1.19 11.44
CA LEU A 63 -5.74 -1.92 11.04
C LEU A 63 -6.14 -3.24 10.36
N ALA A 64 -5.41 -3.67 9.32
CA ALA A 64 -5.80 -4.83 8.50
C ALA A 64 -6.06 -6.12 9.30
N VAL A 65 -5.39 -6.28 10.44
CA VAL A 65 -5.58 -7.42 11.36
C VAL A 65 -6.87 -7.36 12.18
N LEU A 66 -7.42 -6.15 12.39
CA LEU A 66 -8.67 -5.87 13.09
C LEU A 66 -9.87 -5.75 12.14
N SER A 67 -9.62 -5.67 10.83
CA SER A 67 -10.66 -5.61 9.82
C SER A 67 -11.39 -6.95 9.69
N ASP A 68 -12.72 -6.86 9.70
CA ASP A 68 -13.61 -7.98 9.40
C ASP A 68 -13.68 -8.26 7.89
N GLN A 69 -13.31 -7.28 7.05
CA GLN A 69 -13.23 -7.44 5.61
C GLN A 69 -11.93 -8.16 5.19
N TYR A 70 -11.93 -8.67 3.96
CA TYR A 70 -10.69 -9.19 3.36
C TYR A 70 -9.75 -8.01 3.09
N ARG A 71 -8.52 -8.13 3.59
CA ARG A 71 -7.41 -7.21 3.30
C ARG A 71 -6.28 -8.02 2.69
N GLY A 72 -5.88 -7.65 1.47
CA GLY A 72 -4.73 -8.24 0.81
C GLY A 72 -3.46 -8.10 1.64
N LEU A 73 -2.49 -8.98 1.39
CA LEU A 73 -1.31 -9.08 2.24
C LEU A 73 -0.49 -7.78 2.28
N HIS A 74 -0.51 -6.98 1.21
CA HIS A 74 0.14 -5.67 1.14
C HIS A 74 -0.31 -4.69 2.24
N HIS A 75 -1.57 -4.73 2.70
CA HIS A 75 -2.05 -3.84 3.78
C HIS A 75 -1.34 -4.06 5.13
N PHE A 76 -0.74 -5.24 5.33
CA PHE A 76 0.02 -5.53 6.54
C PHE A 76 1.45 -4.95 6.49
N PHE A 77 1.92 -4.52 5.31
CA PHE A 77 3.26 -4.01 5.06
C PHE A 77 3.24 -2.49 5.06
N ARG A 78 3.71 -1.87 6.13
CA ARG A 78 3.86 -0.41 6.18
C ARG A 78 5.20 -0.02 5.56
N GLN A 79 5.19 0.84 4.56
CA GLN A 79 6.39 1.34 3.89
C GLN A 79 7.31 2.02 4.91
N SER A 80 8.58 1.62 4.95
CA SER A 80 9.58 2.36 5.72
C SER A 80 9.86 3.71 5.07
N PHE A 81 10.19 4.71 5.88
CA PHE A 81 10.67 6.00 5.42
C PHE A 81 11.73 6.52 6.39
N SER A 82 12.69 7.30 5.89
CA SER A 82 13.78 7.81 6.71
C SER A 82 13.39 9.11 7.40
N GLN A 83 13.77 9.22 8.67
CA GLN A 83 13.59 10.44 9.46
C GLN A 83 14.92 10.75 10.13
N VAL A 84 15.45 11.96 9.92
CA VAL A 84 16.70 12.49 10.50
C VAL A 84 17.97 11.77 10.05
N THR A 85 18.02 10.44 10.07
CA THR A 85 19.21 9.62 9.79
C THR A 85 19.78 9.85 8.39
N ASN A 86 18.90 9.99 7.40
CA ASN A 86 19.25 10.25 6.02
C ASN A 86 18.07 10.92 5.30
N PRO A 87 18.33 11.83 4.34
CA PRO A 87 17.28 12.55 3.65
C PRO A 87 16.54 11.65 2.64
N PRO A 88 15.22 11.83 2.46
CA PRO A 88 14.52 11.32 1.29
C PRO A 88 14.93 12.09 0.02
N ILE A 89 14.63 11.52 -1.16
CA ILE A 89 14.93 12.11 -2.48
C ILE A 89 13.66 12.67 -3.10
N ASP A 90 13.77 13.75 -3.89
CA ASP A 90 12.67 14.26 -4.71
C ASP A 90 12.58 13.48 -6.03
N SER A 91 11.65 12.53 -6.11
CA SER A 91 11.48 11.67 -7.28
C SER A 91 10.96 12.40 -8.53
N LEU A 92 10.56 13.67 -8.41
CA LEU A 92 10.08 14.49 -9.53
C LEU A 92 11.21 15.38 -10.05
N ARG A 93 11.83 16.17 -9.17
CA ARG A 93 12.86 17.15 -9.52
C ARG A 93 14.23 16.51 -9.73
N GLU A 94 14.51 15.43 -9.02
CA GLU A 94 15.79 14.71 -9.04
C GLU A 94 15.66 13.34 -9.73
N TYR A 95 14.60 13.12 -10.52
CA TYR A 95 14.31 11.81 -11.14
C TYR A 95 15.51 11.24 -11.93
N ARG A 96 16.35 12.10 -12.53
CA ARG A 96 17.49 11.70 -13.36
C ARG A 96 18.55 10.89 -12.62
N VAL A 97 18.63 11.01 -11.29
CA VAL A 97 19.55 10.19 -10.48
C VAL A 97 18.95 8.85 -10.06
N MET A 98 17.67 8.63 -10.36
CA MET A 98 16.95 7.41 -10.02
C MET A 98 16.86 6.45 -11.20
N SER A 99 16.68 5.16 -10.92
CA SER A 99 16.56 4.15 -11.97
C SER A 99 15.73 2.95 -11.56
N LEU A 100 14.85 2.52 -12.46
CA LEU A 100 14.06 1.29 -12.38
C LEU A 100 14.64 0.14 -13.22
N LYS A 101 15.82 0.34 -13.82
CA LYS A 101 16.45 -0.65 -14.69
C LYS A 101 16.55 -2.00 -13.98
N THR A 102 16.04 -3.02 -14.66
CA THR A 102 15.96 -4.38 -14.15
C THR A 102 16.80 -5.27 -15.05
N ARG A 103 17.62 -6.12 -14.42
CA ARG A 103 18.51 -7.05 -15.12
C ARG A 103 18.16 -8.47 -14.71
N LEU A 104 18.19 -9.38 -15.68
CA LEU A 104 17.94 -10.81 -15.48
C LEU A 104 19.21 -11.57 -15.89
N GLY A 105 19.64 -12.51 -15.04
CA GLY A 105 20.84 -13.33 -15.31
C GLY A 105 22.18 -12.62 -15.09
N ASN A 106 22.22 -11.48 -14.39
CA ASN A 106 23.45 -10.69 -14.20
C ASN A 106 24.18 -10.96 -12.88
N LEU A 107 23.80 -11.99 -12.14
CA LEU A 107 24.38 -12.31 -10.83
C LEU A 107 25.48 -13.37 -11.01
N GLY A 108 26.63 -12.90 -11.51
CA GLY A 108 27.85 -13.69 -11.68
C GLY A 108 28.88 -13.45 -10.57
N ASN A 109 30.15 -13.68 -10.87
CA ASN A 109 31.24 -13.42 -9.94
C ASN A 109 31.56 -11.92 -9.90
N ILE A 110 31.40 -11.29 -8.73
CA ILE A 110 31.69 -9.87 -8.51
C ILE A 110 33.19 -9.52 -8.51
N LEU A 111 34.06 -10.53 -8.40
CA LEU A 111 35.52 -10.37 -8.39
C LEU A 111 36.13 -10.49 -9.79
N ASP A 112 35.32 -10.85 -10.78
CA ASP A 112 35.76 -11.07 -12.15
C ASP A 112 35.64 -9.78 -12.97
N GLU A 113 36.41 -9.67 -14.04
CA GLU A 113 36.38 -8.56 -15.00
C GLU A 113 36.42 -9.15 -16.42
N ASP A 114 35.35 -9.85 -16.80
CA ASP A 114 35.22 -10.56 -18.07
C ASP A 114 33.96 -10.12 -18.84
N GLU A 115 34.03 -10.15 -20.17
CA GLU A 115 32.95 -9.72 -21.06
C GLU A 115 31.64 -10.51 -20.85
N SER A 116 31.73 -11.75 -20.37
CA SER A 116 30.60 -12.61 -20.02
C SER A 116 29.68 -12.00 -18.97
N GLN A 117 30.17 -11.12 -18.10
CA GLN A 117 29.36 -10.40 -17.10
C GLN A 117 28.31 -9.48 -17.75
N THR A 118 28.48 -9.14 -19.03
CA THR A 118 27.54 -8.29 -19.78
C THR A 118 26.48 -9.08 -20.56
N ARG A 119 26.52 -10.42 -20.54
CA ARG A 119 25.53 -11.30 -21.20
C ARG A 119 24.29 -11.46 -20.34
N LEU A 120 23.42 -10.46 -20.39
CA LEU A 120 22.22 -10.36 -19.54
C LEU A 120 21.07 -9.72 -20.30
N LEU A 121 19.85 -9.97 -19.82
CA LEU A 121 18.66 -9.27 -20.30
C LEU A 121 18.47 -8.01 -19.47
N GLN A 122 18.16 -6.89 -20.11
CA GLN A 122 17.85 -5.63 -19.45
C GLN A 122 16.48 -5.12 -19.85
N LEU A 123 15.73 -4.69 -18.85
CA LEU A 123 14.46 -3.97 -18.91
C LEU A 123 14.65 -2.57 -18.34
N ASP A 124 13.92 -1.59 -18.85
CA ASP A 124 13.92 -0.23 -18.29
C ASP A 124 13.04 -0.09 -17.04
N SER A 125 12.05 -0.96 -16.89
CA SER A 125 11.15 -1.04 -15.71
C SER A 125 10.94 -2.50 -15.28
N PRO A 126 10.71 -2.79 -13.99
CA PRO A 126 10.28 -4.11 -13.52
C PRO A 126 8.83 -4.42 -13.91
N VAL A 127 8.05 -3.44 -14.39
CA VAL A 127 6.62 -3.54 -14.67
C VAL A 127 6.41 -3.94 -16.13
N LEU A 128 5.72 -5.07 -16.34
CA LEU A 128 5.46 -5.62 -17.66
C LEU A 128 3.97 -5.61 -18.01
N SER A 129 3.65 -5.15 -19.23
CA SER A 129 2.32 -5.34 -19.81
C SER A 129 2.06 -6.83 -20.09
N ASN A 130 0.81 -7.24 -20.31
CA ASN A 130 0.47 -8.63 -20.65
C ASN A 130 1.18 -9.08 -21.92
N ALA A 131 1.15 -8.23 -22.96
CA ALA A 131 1.88 -8.48 -24.21
C ALA A 131 3.40 -8.54 -23.96
N GLY A 132 3.93 -7.61 -23.18
CA GLY A 132 5.35 -7.56 -22.89
C GLY A 132 5.86 -8.73 -22.06
N PHE A 133 5.06 -9.20 -21.11
CA PHE A 133 5.34 -10.40 -20.34
C PHE A 133 5.32 -11.65 -21.23
N ALA A 134 4.34 -11.76 -22.13
CA ALA A 134 4.26 -12.88 -23.08
C ALA A 134 5.47 -12.92 -24.02
N ALA A 135 5.89 -11.76 -24.55
CA ALA A 135 7.09 -11.65 -25.37
C ALA A 135 8.37 -12.02 -24.60
N MET A 136 8.48 -11.57 -23.34
CA MET A 136 9.58 -11.97 -22.45
C MET A 136 9.57 -13.48 -22.21
N ARG A 137 8.41 -14.08 -21.92
CA ARG A 137 8.25 -15.53 -21.72
C ARG A 137 8.65 -16.32 -22.96
N GLU A 138 8.25 -15.86 -24.14
CA GLU A 138 8.60 -16.48 -25.43
C GLU A 138 10.11 -16.44 -25.66
N TYR A 139 10.73 -15.27 -25.45
CA TYR A 139 12.18 -15.11 -25.57
C TYR A 139 12.96 -16.04 -24.62
N MET A 140 12.48 -16.20 -23.39
CA MET A 140 13.11 -17.10 -22.41
C MET A 140 13.03 -18.57 -22.82
N GLY A 141 12.03 -18.98 -23.61
CA GLY A 141 11.89 -20.36 -24.10
C GLY A 141 11.99 -21.40 -22.98
N ASP A 142 12.85 -22.40 -23.17
CA ASP A 142 13.04 -23.51 -22.24
C ASP A 142 13.79 -23.13 -20.95
N THR A 143 14.39 -21.94 -20.90
CA THR A 143 15.10 -21.47 -19.70
C THR A 143 14.17 -20.95 -18.61
N ALA A 144 12.88 -20.72 -18.95
CA ALA A 144 11.86 -20.32 -18.00
C ALA A 144 10.96 -21.49 -17.60
N VAL A 145 10.75 -21.63 -16.29
CA VAL A 145 9.82 -22.60 -15.69
C VAL A 145 8.70 -21.85 -15.00
N GLU A 146 7.46 -22.19 -15.36
CA GLU A 146 6.26 -21.65 -14.74
C GLU A 146 5.84 -22.50 -13.53
N LEU A 147 5.56 -21.82 -12.43
CA LEU A 147 5.19 -22.39 -11.15
C LEU A 147 3.78 -21.90 -10.78
N ASP A 148 2.90 -22.89 -10.57
CA ASP A 148 1.51 -22.68 -10.21
C ASP A 148 1.38 -22.23 -8.74
N CYS A 149 1.00 -20.96 -8.55
CA CYS A 149 0.78 -20.34 -7.25
C CYS A 149 -0.68 -20.43 -6.78
N THR A 150 -1.33 -21.57 -7.02
CA THR A 150 -2.69 -21.83 -6.54
C THR A 150 -2.75 -23.06 -5.62
N PHE A 151 -3.77 -23.12 -4.77
CA PHE A 151 -4.00 -24.24 -3.86
C PHE A 151 -5.48 -24.60 -3.81
N ARG A 152 -5.79 -25.82 -3.35
CA ARG A 152 -7.19 -26.28 -3.16
C ARG A 152 -7.62 -26.05 -1.71
N PRO A 153 -8.58 -25.14 -1.43
CA PRO A 153 -9.03 -24.82 -0.07
C PRO A 153 -9.58 -26.03 0.69
N GLU A 154 -10.35 -26.89 0.01
CA GLU A 154 -11.05 -28.05 0.59
C GLU A 154 -10.12 -29.13 1.18
N LYS A 155 -8.81 -29.06 0.93
CA LYS A 155 -7.85 -30.06 1.45
C LYS A 155 -7.49 -29.85 2.94
N GLY A 156 -8.30 -29.12 3.70
CA GLY A 156 -8.18 -28.91 5.14
C GLY A 156 -7.23 -27.79 5.57
N ASP A 157 -7.13 -27.56 6.87
CA ASP A 157 -6.58 -26.35 7.53
C ASP A 157 -5.10 -25.99 7.23
N ASN A 158 -4.37 -26.86 6.54
CA ASN A 158 -2.95 -26.68 6.19
C ASN A 158 -2.68 -26.69 4.67
N ALA A 159 -3.73 -26.52 3.85
CA ALA A 159 -3.61 -26.52 2.40
C ALA A 159 -2.62 -25.47 1.88
N LEU A 160 -2.72 -24.22 2.35
CA LEU A 160 -1.82 -23.13 1.97
C LEU A 160 -0.37 -23.44 2.36
N ARG A 161 -0.14 -23.91 3.60
CA ARG A 161 1.20 -24.26 4.09
C ARG A 161 1.85 -25.35 3.22
N ARG A 162 1.12 -26.42 2.90
CA ARG A 162 1.63 -27.50 2.05
C ARG A 162 1.89 -27.00 0.62
N ALA A 163 1.05 -26.11 0.11
CA ALA A 163 1.20 -25.57 -1.22
C ALA A 163 2.44 -24.67 -1.33
N ILE A 164 2.72 -23.83 -0.30
CA ILE A 164 3.96 -23.05 -0.21
C ILE A 164 5.18 -23.96 -0.15
N TYR A 165 5.17 -25.00 0.70
CA TYR A 165 6.28 -25.94 0.78
C TYR A 165 6.53 -26.66 -0.55
N LYS A 166 5.46 -27.07 -1.23
CA LYS A 166 5.55 -27.65 -2.57
C LYS A 166 6.15 -26.65 -3.56
N LEU A 167 5.69 -25.41 -3.54
CA LEU A 167 6.18 -24.34 -4.42
C LEU A 167 7.69 -24.11 -4.23
N GLN A 168 8.16 -24.04 -2.98
CA GLN A 168 9.59 -23.90 -2.64
C GLN A 168 10.41 -25.07 -3.21
N ARG A 169 9.93 -26.30 -3.10
CA ARG A 169 10.61 -27.49 -3.64
C ARG A 169 10.64 -27.53 -5.16
N VAL A 170 9.52 -27.27 -5.82
CA VAL A 170 9.49 -27.24 -7.29
C VAL A 170 10.38 -26.10 -7.83
N ALA A 171 10.41 -24.95 -7.16
CA ALA A 171 11.33 -23.87 -7.51
C ALA A 171 12.80 -24.28 -7.37
N GLU A 172 13.16 -24.95 -6.27
CA GLU A 172 14.51 -25.47 -6.07
C GLU A 172 14.90 -26.49 -7.15
N ASP A 173 14.04 -27.47 -7.41
CA ASP A 173 14.27 -28.51 -8.42
C ASP A 173 14.43 -27.91 -9.82
N ALA A 174 13.61 -26.92 -10.17
CA ALA A 174 13.70 -26.21 -11.45
C ALA A 174 15.05 -25.50 -11.62
N VAL A 175 15.50 -24.76 -10.60
CA VAL A 175 16.78 -24.04 -10.68
C VAL A 175 17.96 -25.01 -10.71
N ARG A 176 17.93 -26.09 -9.92
CA ARG A 176 18.94 -27.16 -9.99
C ARG A 176 18.94 -27.88 -11.34
N GLY A 177 17.77 -27.98 -11.98
CA GLY A 177 17.60 -28.50 -13.34
C GLY A 177 18.09 -27.55 -14.44
N GLY A 178 18.54 -26.34 -14.10
CA GLY A 178 19.11 -25.37 -15.04
C GLY A 178 18.15 -24.23 -15.45
N ALA A 179 17.00 -24.07 -14.78
CA ALA A 179 16.09 -22.96 -15.06
C ALA A 179 16.72 -21.60 -14.69
N ALA A 180 16.95 -20.76 -15.70
CA ALA A 180 17.46 -19.40 -15.52
C ALA A 180 16.36 -18.41 -15.10
N HIS A 181 15.09 -18.77 -15.29
CA HIS A 181 13.96 -17.92 -14.93
C HIS A 181 12.84 -18.73 -14.29
N LEU A 182 12.33 -18.25 -13.16
CA LEU A 182 11.10 -18.76 -12.55
C LEU A 182 9.97 -17.77 -12.79
N ILE A 183 8.80 -18.30 -13.16
CA ILE A 183 7.58 -17.52 -13.31
C ILE A 183 6.58 -18.01 -12.26
N LEU A 184 6.25 -17.14 -11.30
CA LEU A 184 5.24 -17.39 -10.29
C LEU A 184 3.90 -16.84 -10.78
N SER A 185 2.88 -17.68 -10.92
CA SER A 185 1.62 -17.30 -11.56
C SER A 185 0.41 -17.83 -10.80
N ASP A 186 -0.55 -16.95 -10.49
CA ASP A 186 -1.85 -17.31 -9.92
C ASP A 186 -2.96 -17.47 -10.98
N ARG A 187 -2.61 -17.44 -12.28
CA ARG A 187 -3.57 -17.47 -13.41
C ARG A 187 -4.51 -18.68 -13.40
N ASN A 188 -4.08 -19.79 -12.81
CA ASN A 188 -4.85 -21.04 -12.71
C ASN A 188 -5.91 -21.04 -11.60
N ILE A 189 -6.31 -19.87 -11.11
CA ILE A 189 -7.48 -19.72 -10.24
C ILE A 189 -8.73 -20.22 -10.96
N GLY A 190 -9.61 -20.89 -10.21
CA GLY A 190 -10.86 -21.45 -10.70
C GLY A 190 -11.71 -21.99 -9.56
N THR A 191 -12.81 -22.67 -9.88
CA THR A 191 -13.80 -23.14 -8.88
C THR A 191 -13.22 -24.03 -7.79
N GLU A 192 -12.21 -24.85 -8.09
CA GLU A 192 -11.56 -25.73 -7.08
C GLU A 192 -10.24 -25.16 -6.52
N ARG A 193 -9.76 -24.03 -7.06
CA ARG A 193 -8.39 -23.55 -6.83
C ARG A 193 -8.39 -22.08 -6.47
N ALA A 194 -7.97 -21.76 -5.25
CA ALA A 194 -7.75 -20.41 -4.79
C ALA A 194 -6.31 -19.95 -5.09
N ALA A 195 -6.12 -18.66 -5.35
CA ALA A 195 -4.81 -18.05 -5.50
C ALA A 195 -4.08 -18.00 -4.14
N MET A 196 -2.80 -18.34 -4.11
CA MET A 196 -1.95 -18.00 -2.96
C MET A 196 -1.73 -16.48 -2.95
N PRO A 197 -1.65 -15.83 -1.77
CA PRO A 197 -1.20 -14.45 -1.72
C PRO A 197 0.17 -14.31 -2.39
N MET A 198 0.26 -13.54 -3.46
CA MET A 198 1.42 -13.56 -4.35
C MET A 198 2.66 -12.95 -3.70
N ILE A 199 2.48 -12.01 -2.77
CA ILE A 199 3.55 -11.52 -1.89
C ILE A 199 4.15 -12.66 -1.06
N LEU A 200 3.32 -13.53 -0.49
CA LEU A 200 3.79 -14.66 0.32
C LEU A 200 4.47 -15.73 -0.54
N ALA A 201 3.89 -16.06 -1.69
CA ALA A 201 4.48 -17.01 -2.63
C ALA A 201 5.87 -16.53 -3.11
N THR A 202 5.97 -15.26 -3.49
CA THR A 202 7.21 -14.62 -3.94
C THR A 202 8.27 -14.61 -2.83
N ALA A 203 7.90 -14.16 -1.63
CA ALA A 203 8.81 -14.10 -0.49
C ALA A 203 9.31 -15.49 -0.08
N ALA A 204 8.42 -16.49 -0.06
CA ALA A 204 8.76 -17.86 0.32
C ALA A 204 9.73 -18.50 -0.67
N VAL A 205 9.53 -18.32 -1.98
CA VAL A 205 10.46 -18.80 -3.01
C VAL A 205 11.77 -18.03 -2.96
N HIS A 206 11.72 -16.70 -2.85
CA HIS A 206 12.92 -15.86 -2.80
C HIS A 206 13.84 -16.25 -1.64
N THR A 207 13.28 -16.35 -0.42
CA THR A 207 14.02 -16.66 0.79
C THR A 207 14.56 -18.09 0.76
N HIS A 208 13.75 -19.08 0.33
CA HIS A 208 14.20 -20.46 0.16
C HIS A 208 15.38 -20.56 -0.81
N LEU A 209 15.31 -19.89 -1.96
CA LEU A 209 16.41 -19.88 -2.92
C LEU A 209 17.65 -19.16 -2.39
N ILE A 210 17.52 -18.16 -1.52
CA ILE A 210 18.68 -17.55 -0.83
C ILE A 210 19.32 -18.57 0.11
N GLU A 211 18.52 -19.23 0.95
CA GLU A 211 19.01 -20.23 1.92
C GLU A 211 19.71 -21.42 1.24
N GLN A 212 19.26 -21.80 0.05
CA GLN A 212 19.89 -22.85 -0.75
C GLN A 212 21.04 -22.35 -1.65
N ALA A 213 21.41 -21.06 -1.58
CA ALA A 213 22.40 -20.41 -2.45
C ALA A 213 22.07 -20.51 -3.95
N LEU A 214 20.78 -20.61 -4.30
CA LEU A 214 20.28 -20.75 -5.67
C LEU A 214 19.75 -19.44 -6.27
N ARG A 215 19.45 -18.42 -5.45
CA ARG A 215 18.82 -17.17 -5.92
C ARG A 215 19.66 -16.42 -6.96
N THR A 216 20.97 -16.63 -6.98
CA THR A 216 21.90 -16.01 -7.95
C THR A 216 21.71 -16.55 -9.38
N TYR A 217 21.23 -17.79 -9.54
CA TYR A 217 21.14 -18.43 -10.85
C TYR A 217 19.85 -18.13 -11.59
N THR A 218 18.88 -17.48 -10.95
CA THR A 218 17.55 -17.31 -11.53
C THR A 218 16.95 -15.93 -11.31
N SER A 219 16.08 -15.48 -12.21
CA SER A 219 15.16 -14.37 -11.94
C SER A 219 13.81 -14.87 -11.46
N ILE A 220 13.14 -14.12 -10.59
CA ILE A 220 11.77 -14.44 -10.13
C ILE A 220 10.81 -13.45 -10.77
N ASN A 221 9.99 -13.89 -11.71
CA ASN A 221 9.04 -13.07 -12.44
C ASN A 221 7.61 -13.41 -11.95
N VAL A 222 6.80 -12.40 -11.65
CA VAL A 222 5.50 -12.61 -10.97
C VAL A 222 4.35 -12.18 -11.87
N GLN A 223 3.37 -13.06 -12.07
CA GLN A 223 2.05 -12.72 -12.60
C GLN A 223 1.03 -12.79 -11.46
N SER A 224 0.41 -11.66 -11.13
CA SER A 224 -0.50 -11.55 -9.99
C SER A 224 -1.84 -10.95 -10.38
N ALA A 225 -2.92 -11.59 -9.94
CA ALA A 225 -4.28 -11.09 -10.06
C ALA A 225 -4.59 -9.99 -9.04
N GLU A 226 -4.08 -10.11 -7.81
CA GLU A 226 -4.35 -9.15 -6.72
C GLU A 226 -3.51 -7.87 -6.80
N CYS A 227 -2.54 -7.80 -7.70
CA CYS A 227 -1.69 -6.63 -7.88
C CYS A 227 -2.42 -5.55 -8.69
N LEU A 228 -2.67 -4.39 -8.06
CA LEU A 228 -3.34 -3.25 -8.69
C LEU A 228 -2.56 -1.93 -8.54
N ASP A 229 -2.13 -1.61 -7.32
CA ASP A 229 -1.60 -0.28 -6.96
C ASP A 229 -0.07 -0.24 -6.82
N THR A 230 0.48 0.97 -6.71
CA THR A 230 1.93 1.22 -6.58
C THR A 230 2.54 0.49 -5.38
N HIS A 231 1.78 0.37 -4.29
CA HIS A 231 2.23 -0.27 -3.08
C HIS A 231 2.40 -1.78 -3.25
N TYR A 232 1.45 -2.45 -3.91
CA TYR A 232 1.54 -3.88 -4.16
C TYR A 232 2.79 -4.23 -4.99
N PHE A 233 3.06 -3.47 -6.05
CA PHE A 233 4.29 -3.61 -6.84
C PHE A 233 5.55 -3.43 -5.98
N ALA A 234 5.57 -2.39 -5.14
CA ALA A 234 6.70 -2.13 -4.26
C ALA A 234 6.94 -3.29 -3.28
N VAL A 235 5.88 -3.88 -2.72
CA VAL A 235 6.02 -5.03 -1.81
C VAL A 235 6.57 -6.24 -2.56
N LEU A 236 5.99 -6.61 -3.72
CA LEU A 236 6.49 -7.74 -4.52
C LEU A 236 7.97 -7.62 -4.85
N ILE A 237 8.40 -6.44 -5.32
CA ILE A 237 9.80 -6.19 -5.65
C ILE A 237 10.67 -6.20 -4.39
N GLY A 238 10.22 -5.53 -3.33
CA GLY A 238 10.92 -5.48 -2.05
C GLY A 238 11.04 -6.82 -1.34
N VAL A 239 10.20 -7.82 -1.68
CA VAL A 239 10.31 -9.22 -1.22
C VAL A 239 10.97 -10.17 -2.24
N GLY A 240 11.52 -9.64 -3.34
CA GLY A 240 12.44 -10.40 -4.21
C GLY A 240 12.02 -10.61 -5.66
N ALA A 241 10.87 -10.07 -6.09
CA ALA A 241 10.45 -10.12 -7.49
C ALA A 241 11.42 -9.32 -8.39
N SER A 242 11.88 -9.97 -9.46
CA SER A 242 12.62 -9.35 -10.55
C SER A 242 11.69 -8.50 -11.43
N THR A 243 10.61 -9.09 -11.92
CA THR A 243 9.58 -8.41 -12.73
C THR A 243 8.19 -8.73 -12.19
N VAL A 244 7.23 -7.83 -12.45
CA VAL A 244 5.84 -7.97 -12.02
C VAL A 244 4.91 -7.64 -13.19
N ASN A 245 3.93 -8.51 -13.41
CA ASN A 245 2.86 -8.35 -14.37
C ASN A 245 1.52 -8.44 -13.63
N ALA A 246 0.87 -7.29 -13.46
CA ALA A 246 -0.48 -7.16 -12.93
C ALA A 246 -1.50 -7.49 -14.02
N TYR A 247 -1.63 -8.77 -14.37
CA TYR A 247 -2.41 -9.14 -15.56
C TYR A 247 -3.89 -8.83 -15.41
N LEU A 248 -4.48 -9.09 -14.25
CA LEU A 248 -5.90 -8.86 -14.02
C LEU A 248 -6.24 -7.36 -13.97
N ALA A 249 -5.33 -6.52 -13.49
CA ALA A 249 -5.48 -5.07 -13.58
C ALA A 249 -5.55 -4.61 -15.05
N GLN A 250 -4.68 -5.14 -15.92
CA GLN A 250 -4.73 -4.85 -17.35
C GLN A 250 -5.99 -5.39 -18.04
N GLU A 251 -6.42 -6.61 -17.73
CA GLU A 251 -7.71 -7.13 -18.22
C GLU A 251 -8.88 -6.24 -17.79
N THR A 252 -8.81 -5.68 -16.58
CA THR A 252 -9.79 -4.71 -16.08
C THR A 252 -9.73 -3.38 -16.86
N ILE A 253 -8.54 -2.89 -17.20
CA ILE A 253 -8.38 -1.72 -18.08
C ILE A 253 -9.00 -2.00 -19.46
N ILE A 254 -8.78 -3.18 -20.04
CA ILE A 254 -9.35 -3.55 -21.34
C ILE A 254 -10.89 -3.57 -21.29
N ASP A 255 -11.48 -4.13 -20.23
CA ASP A 255 -12.94 -4.10 -20.05
C ASP A 255 -13.49 -2.67 -19.94
N ARG A 256 -12.84 -1.82 -19.13
CA ARG A 256 -13.23 -0.40 -18.97
C ARG A 256 -13.09 0.38 -20.28
N HIS A 257 -12.04 0.11 -21.06
CA HIS A 257 -11.81 0.69 -22.38
C HIS A 257 -12.93 0.32 -23.35
N ARG A 258 -13.30 -0.97 -23.42
CA ARG A 258 -14.42 -1.46 -24.27
C ARG A 258 -15.76 -0.81 -23.94
N ARG A 259 -15.94 -0.41 -22.68
CA ARG A 259 -17.13 0.31 -22.20
C ARG A 259 -17.09 1.81 -22.47
N GLY A 260 -16.03 2.33 -23.10
CA GLY A 260 -15.85 3.74 -23.43
C GLY A 260 -15.47 4.62 -22.25
N LEU A 261 -14.99 4.06 -21.14
CA LEU A 261 -14.68 4.82 -19.93
C LEU A 261 -13.40 5.66 -20.02
N PHE A 262 -12.61 5.52 -21.09
CA PHE A 262 -11.41 6.31 -21.34
C PHE A 262 -11.53 7.19 -22.60
N GLY A 263 -12.77 7.40 -23.09
CA GLY A 263 -13.03 8.15 -24.32
C GLY A 263 -12.36 7.50 -25.53
N ASP A 264 -11.76 8.34 -26.39
CA ASP A 264 -11.12 7.92 -27.64
C ASP A 264 -9.65 7.46 -27.48
N MET A 265 -9.16 7.35 -26.24
CA MET A 265 -7.78 6.94 -25.97
C MET A 265 -7.53 5.52 -26.50
N PRO A 266 -6.49 5.28 -27.32
CA PRO A 266 -6.11 3.93 -27.73
C PRO A 266 -5.82 3.04 -26.52
N LEU A 267 -6.20 1.76 -26.61
CA LEU A 267 -5.96 0.80 -25.53
C LEU A 267 -4.48 0.68 -25.16
N PHE A 268 -3.59 0.76 -26.15
CA PHE A 268 -2.14 0.78 -25.95
C PHE A 268 -1.73 1.93 -25.02
N ASP A 269 -2.19 3.16 -25.28
CA ASP A 269 -1.89 4.31 -24.44
C ASP A 269 -2.45 4.15 -23.02
N CYS A 270 -3.63 3.55 -22.87
CA CYS A 270 -4.21 3.26 -21.56
C CYS A 270 -3.29 2.38 -20.70
N VAL A 271 -2.74 1.30 -21.30
CA VAL A 271 -1.83 0.38 -20.61
C VAL A 271 -0.48 1.05 -20.32
N GLN A 272 0.04 1.87 -21.23
CA GLN A 272 1.29 2.60 -21.02
C GLN A 272 1.18 3.64 -19.90
N ARG A 273 0.07 4.37 -19.83
CA ARG A 273 -0.19 5.35 -18.76
C ARG A 273 -0.31 4.69 -17.40
N TYR A 274 -0.98 3.54 -17.32
CA TYR A 274 -0.99 2.73 -16.09
C TYR A 274 0.42 2.32 -15.66
N ARG A 275 1.25 1.83 -16.61
CA ARG A 275 2.65 1.48 -16.33
C ARG A 275 3.45 2.69 -15.84
N GLU A 276 3.30 3.84 -16.50
CA GLU A 276 3.96 5.09 -16.11
C GLU A 276 3.55 5.53 -14.70
N ALA A 277 2.26 5.44 -14.34
CA ALA A 277 1.78 5.74 -13.00
C ALA A 277 2.43 4.82 -11.95
N VAL A 278 2.56 3.53 -12.25
CA VAL A 278 3.22 2.56 -11.37
C VAL A 278 4.71 2.87 -11.24
N ASP A 279 5.40 3.17 -12.34
CA ASP A 279 6.83 3.52 -12.34
C ASP A 279 7.10 4.78 -11.50
N GLN A 280 6.31 5.84 -11.68
CA GLN A 280 6.40 7.05 -10.87
C GLN A 280 6.11 6.75 -9.38
N GLY A 281 5.14 5.88 -9.10
CA GLY A 281 4.85 5.43 -7.74
C GLY A 281 5.98 4.63 -7.10
N LEU A 282 6.65 3.75 -7.85
CA LEU A 282 7.83 3.01 -7.38
C LEU A 282 8.96 3.97 -7.04
N LEU A 283 9.26 4.93 -7.93
CA LEU A 283 10.26 5.97 -7.67
C LEU A 283 9.92 6.74 -6.38
N LYS A 284 8.68 7.17 -6.22
CA LYS A 284 8.21 7.84 -5.00
C LYS A 284 8.39 6.99 -3.75
N ILE A 285 8.04 5.70 -3.79
CA ILE A 285 8.17 4.82 -2.62
C ILE A 285 9.64 4.61 -2.23
N MET A 286 10.52 4.38 -3.20
CA MET A 286 11.96 4.24 -2.92
C MET A 286 12.57 5.54 -2.36
N SER A 287 12.12 6.69 -2.89
CA SER A 287 12.67 7.99 -2.51
C SER A 287 12.38 8.35 -1.04
N LYS A 288 11.32 7.80 -0.43
CA LYS A 288 11.00 7.97 1.01
C LYS A 288 12.11 7.47 1.95
N MET A 289 12.92 6.52 1.51
CA MET A 289 14.09 6.01 2.25
C MET A 289 15.42 6.59 1.72
N GLY A 290 15.38 7.48 0.73
CA GLY A 290 16.56 7.98 0.02
C GLY A 290 17.19 6.95 -0.92
N ILE A 291 16.44 5.95 -1.39
CA ILE A 291 16.94 4.93 -2.32
C ILE A 291 16.71 5.40 -3.76
N SER A 292 17.77 5.46 -4.56
CA SER A 292 17.70 5.90 -5.96
C SER A 292 17.63 4.76 -6.98
N ILE A 293 18.12 3.56 -6.64
CA ILE A 293 18.25 2.44 -7.60
C ILE A 293 17.41 1.24 -7.16
N LEU A 294 16.54 0.77 -8.04
CA LEU A 294 15.64 -0.36 -7.79
C LEU A 294 16.38 -1.66 -7.46
N SER A 295 17.55 -1.91 -8.04
CA SER A 295 18.35 -3.11 -7.73
C SER A 295 18.72 -3.21 -6.25
N SER A 296 18.92 -2.07 -5.58
CA SER A 296 19.21 -2.00 -4.14
C SER A 296 17.95 -2.07 -3.28
N TYR A 297 16.79 -1.72 -3.84
CA TYR A 297 15.49 -1.82 -3.18
C TYR A 297 14.95 -3.27 -3.20
N ARG A 298 15.20 -4.00 -4.28
CA ARG A 298 14.74 -5.37 -4.48
C ARG A 298 15.27 -6.30 -3.39
N GLY A 299 14.37 -7.04 -2.73
CA GLY A 299 14.72 -7.95 -1.64
C GLY A 299 15.25 -7.26 -0.37
N ALA A 300 15.18 -5.92 -0.27
CA ALA A 300 15.71 -5.17 0.87
C ALA A 300 14.75 -5.12 2.08
N TYR A 301 13.54 -5.64 1.93
CA TYR A 301 12.50 -5.72 2.98
C TYR A 301 12.27 -4.39 3.71
N LYS A 302 12.20 -3.27 2.97
CA LYS A 302 11.98 -1.91 3.50
C LYS A 302 10.52 -1.64 3.88
N PHE A 303 10.01 -2.52 4.73
CA PHE A 303 8.67 -2.50 5.29
C PHE A 303 8.71 -2.85 6.77
N GLU A 304 7.62 -2.54 7.46
CA GLU A 304 7.30 -3.09 8.78
C GLU A 304 5.98 -3.84 8.70
N ALA A 305 5.95 -5.07 9.23
CA ALA A 305 4.72 -5.85 9.33
C ALA A 305 3.96 -5.53 10.61
N VAL A 306 2.69 -5.13 10.44
CA VAL A 306 1.76 -4.90 11.55
C VAL A 306 0.63 -5.92 11.45
N GLY A 307 0.56 -6.85 12.40
CA GLY A 307 -0.54 -7.83 12.48
C GLY A 307 -0.30 -9.17 11.77
N LEU A 308 0.93 -9.46 11.33
CA LEU A 308 1.34 -10.80 10.88
C LEU A 308 2.04 -11.55 12.02
N SER A 309 1.93 -12.88 12.03
CA SER A 309 2.62 -13.68 13.05
C SER A 309 4.15 -13.57 12.90
N ARG A 310 4.89 -13.55 14.03
CA ARG A 310 6.36 -13.41 14.00
C ARG A 310 7.00 -14.60 13.29
N TRP A 311 6.45 -15.79 13.49
CA TRP A 311 6.91 -17.01 12.83
C TRP A 311 6.76 -16.92 11.30
N LEU A 312 5.63 -16.41 10.80
CA LEU A 312 5.42 -16.23 9.36
C LEU A 312 6.44 -15.25 8.78
N VAL A 313 6.61 -14.11 9.43
CA VAL A 313 7.56 -13.09 8.98
C VAL A 313 8.99 -13.62 9.04
N SER A 314 9.41 -14.25 10.15
CA SER A 314 10.77 -14.79 10.27
C SER A 314 11.07 -15.91 9.27
N SER A 315 10.06 -16.72 8.92
CA SER A 315 10.25 -17.88 8.04
C SER A 315 10.29 -17.53 6.56
N TYR A 316 9.60 -16.46 6.14
CA TYR A 316 9.48 -16.11 4.71
C TYR A 316 10.07 -14.74 4.36
N ILE A 317 10.26 -13.86 5.35
CA ILE A 317 10.71 -12.47 5.19
C ILE A 317 11.64 -12.08 6.35
N PRO A 318 12.77 -12.79 6.54
CA PRO A 318 13.56 -12.75 7.78
C PRO A 318 14.10 -11.36 8.17
N GLY A 319 14.27 -10.45 7.21
CA GLY A 319 14.77 -9.09 7.45
C GLY A 319 13.72 -8.06 7.89
N MET A 320 12.43 -8.44 7.93
CA MET A 320 11.34 -7.51 8.25
C MET A 320 10.93 -7.61 9.72
N THR A 321 10.64 -6.46 10.35
CA THR A 321 10.17 -6.43 11.74
C THR A 321 8.68 -6.72 11.84
N SER A 322 8.29 -7.43 12.90
CA SER A 322 6.89 -7.62 13.30
C SER A 322 6.78 -7.56 14.82
N ARG A 323 6.60 -6.34 15.34
CA ARG A 323 6.58 -6.09 16.79
C ARG A 323 5.35 -6.70 17.45
N ILE A 324 4.20 -6.53 16.81
CA ILE A 324 2.92 -7.08 17.25
C ILE A 324 2.61 -8.27 16.36
N SER A 325 2.61 -9.45 16.97
CA SER A 325 2.23 -10.68 16.28
C SER A 325 0.74 -10.68 15.99
N GLY A 326 0.34 -11.27 14.87
CA GLY A 326 -1.07 -11.45 14.53
C GLY A 326 -1.30 -12.72 13.73
N ILE A 327 -1.99 -12.60 12.59
CA ILE A 327 -2.47 -13.75 11.84
C ILE A 327 -1.32 -14.58 11.27
N GLY A 328 -1.47 -15.90 11.34
CA GLY A 328 -0.58 -16.89 10.72
C GLY A 328 -1.14 -17.44 9.41
N LEU A 329 -0.50 -18.47 8.88
CA LEU A 329 -0.91 -19.13 7.64
C LEU A 329 -2.35 -19.66 7.66
N SER A 330 -2.82 -20.16 8.80
CA SER A 330 -4.19 -20.66 8.94
C SER A 330 -5.24 -19.54 8.83
N GLY A 331 -4.96 -18.38 9.45
CA GLY A 331 -5.81 -17.20 9.35
C GLY A 331 -5.85 -16.63 7.92
N LEU A 332 -4.69 -16.56 7.26
CA LEU A 332 -4.61 -16.17 5.85
C LEU A 332 -5.35 -17.14 4.95
N GLN A 333 -5.16 -18.45 5.13
CA GLN A 333 -5.87 -19.48 4.38
C GLN A 333 -7.38 -19.30 4.51
N ARG A 334 -7.88 -19.10 5.74
CA ARG A 334 -9.31 -18.91 5.98
C ARG A 334 -9.84 -17.70 5.22
N LYS A 335 -9.23 -16.52 5.40
CA LYS A 335 -9.66 -15.29 4.72
C LYS A 335 -9.62 -15.40 3.19
N VAL A 336 -8.59 -16.06 2.63
CA VAL A 336 -8.51 -16.33 1.18
C VAL A 336 -9.59 -17.31 0.72
N SER A 337 -9.89 -18.34 1.52
CA SER A 337 -10.93 -19.32 1.19
C SER A 337 -12.32 -18.69 1.21
N GLU A 338 -12.62 -17.83 2.19
CA GLU A 338 -13.88 -17.06 2.27
C GLU A 338 -14.03 -16.07 1.11
N LEU A 339 -12.94 -15.46 0.64
CA LEU A 339 -12.95 -14.62 -0.55
C LEU A 339 -13.21 -15.43 -1.82
N HIS A 340 -12.55 -16.59 -1.94
CA HIS A 340 -12.70 -17.50 -3.07
C HIS A 340 -14.12 -18.08 -3.16
N GLU A 341 -14.70 -18.50 -2.04
CA GLU A 341 -16.10 -18.98 -1.96
C GLU A 341 -17.07 -17.90 -2.45
N ARG A 342 -16.92 -16.65 -1.99
CA ARG A 342 -17.73 -15.52 -2.47
C ARG A 342 -17.62 -15.28 -3.98
N ALA A 343 -16.48 -15.60 -4.58
CA ALA A 343 -16.24 -15.39 -6.00
C ALA A 343 -16.78 -16.52 -6.89
N PHE A 344 -16.81 -17.76 -6.40
CA PHE A 344 -17.10 -18.95 -7.23
C PHE A 344 -18.39 -19.70 -6.85
N ASP A 345 -18.90 -19.57 -5.62
CA ASP A 345 -20.12 -20.28 -5.17
C ASP A 345 -21.41 -19.47 -5.37
N GLN A 346 -21.29 -18.16 -5.59
CA GLN A 346 -22.42 -17.27 -5.86
C GLN A 346 -22.37 -16.73 -7.29
N ASP A 347 -23.55 -16.43 -7.85
CA ASP A 347 -23.63 -15.67 -9.09
C ASP A 347 -23.18 -14.23 -8.85
N VAL A 348 -21.90 -13.96 -9.12
CA VAL A 348 -21.29 -12.62 -9.03
C VAL A 348 -21.82 -11.75 -10.17
N THR A 349 -22.88 -10.99 -9.89
CA THR A 349 -23.45 -10.04 -10.87
C THR A 349 -22.68 -8.72 -10.94
N ALA A 350 -22.05 -8.31 -9.83
CA ALA A 350 -21.32 -7.05 -9.73
C ALA A 350 -20.20 -7.14 -8.67
N LEU A 351 -19.19 -6.27 -8.83
CA LEU A 351 -18.17 -6.09 -7.81
C LEU A 351 -18.77 -5.41 -6.56
N PRO A 352 -18.26 -5.73 -5.35
CA PRO A 352 -18.59 -4.97 -4.16
C PRO A 352 -18.28 -3.49 -4.36
N VAL A 353 -19.12 -2.61 -3.79
CA VAL A 353 -18.95 -1.16 -3.93
C VAL A 353 -17.63 -0.67 -3.31
N GLY A 354 -17.15 -1.34 -2.25
CA GLY A 354 -16.02 -0.89 -1.44
C GLY A 354 -16.47 0.01 -0.28
N GLY A 355 -15.54 0.81 0.21
CA GLY A 355 -15.69 1.64 1.40
C GLY A 355 -14.47 1.55 2.32
N LEU A 356 -13.28 1.37 1.75
CA LEU A 356 -11.99 1.49 2.44
C LEU A 356 -11.51 2.95 2.41
N TYR A 357 -11.62 3.61 1.25
CA TYR A 357 -11.08 4.98 1.08
C TYR A 357 -12.09 6.05 1.49
N ARG A 358 -13.39 5.72 1.50
CA ARG A 358 -14.45 6.61 1.94
C ARG A 358 -15.54 5.84 2.65
N TYR A 359 -16.01 6.38 3.78
CA TYR A 359 -17.14 5.81 4.51
C TYR A 359 -18.35 5.57 3.61
N ARG A 360 -18.84 4.32 3.65
CA ARG A 360 -20.10 3.89 3.06
C ARG A 360 -20.81 3.01 4.09
N ARG A 361 -22.13 3.12 4.17
CA ARG A 361 -22.93 2.37 5.16
C ARG A 361 -22.76 0.84 5.09
N SER A 362 -22.44 0.30 3.91
CA SER A 362 -22.21 -1.13 3.68
C SER A 362 -20.73 -1.50 3.55
N GLY A 363 -19.82 -0.55 3.81
CA GLY A 363 -18.38 -0.67 3.58
C GLY A 363 -17.60 -1.12 4.83
N GLU A 364 -16.33 -0.72 4.89
CA GLU A 364 -15.52 -0.88 6.10
C GLU A 364 -16.01 0.05 7.21
N THR A 365 -15.74 -0.31 8.46
CA THR A 365 -15.90 0.60 9.60
C THR A 365 -14.94 1.80 9.47
N HIS A 366 -15.40 2.98 9.88
CA HIS A 366 -14.58 4.19 9.92
C HIS A 366 -14.66 4.82 11.33
N GLY A 367 -13.58 5.45 11.78
CA GLY A 367 -13.60 6.21 13.03
C GLY A 367 -14.45 7.48 12.95
N PHE A 368 -14.61 8.06 11.76
CA PHE A 368 -15.41 9.25 11.52
C PHE A 368 -16.68 8.92 10.71
N GLU A 369 -17.69 8.36 11.38
CA GLU A 369 -18.99 8.10 10.77
C GLU A 369 -19.96 9.29 10.92
N GLY A 370 -20.86 9.46 9.95
CA GLY A 370 -21.75 10.64 9.88
C GLY A 370 -22.64 10.85 11.12
N THR A 371 -23.11 9.77 11.75
CA THR A 371 -23.92 9.83 12.98
C THR A 371 -23.12 10.32 14.19
N GLN A 372 -21.88 9.83 14.33
CA GLN A 372 -20.97 10.22 15.41
C GLN A 372 -20.52 11.66 15.22
N MET A 373 -20.16 12.06 14.00
CA MET A 373 -19.80 13.43 13.65
C MET A 373 -20.93 14.41 13.94
N HIS A 374 -22.18 14.08 13.56
CA HIS A 374 -23.33 14.93 13.83
C HIS A 374 -23.55 15.14 15.33
N THR A 375 -23.43 14.07 16.13
CA THR A 375 -23.59 14.14 17.59
C THR A 375 -22.50 15.00 18.23
N LEU A 376 -21.26 14.91 17.76
CA LEU A 376 -20.17 15.79 18.22
C LEU A 376 -20.44 17.26 17.87
N GLN A 377 -20.87 17.53 16.63
CA GLN A 377 -21.21 18.89 16.17
C GLN A 377 -22.36 19.49 16.99
N GLU A 378 -23.42 18.72 17.26
CA GLU A 378 -24.53 19.15 18.12
C GLU A 378 -24.06 19.45 19.54
N ALA A 379 -23.21 18.58 20.12
CA ALA A 379 -22.69 18.76 21.46
C ALA A 379 -21.92 20.08 21.62
N VAL A 380 -21.04 20.40 20.66
CA VAL A 380 -20.25 21.65 20.73
C VAL A 380 -21.04 22.89 20.33
N ALA A 381 -22.04 22.75 19.44
CA ALA A 381 -22.88 23.88 19.04
C ALA A 381 -23.88 24.29 20.12
N THR A 382 -24.37 23.34 20.92
CA THR A 382 -25.34 23.56 22.00
C THR A 382 -24.70 23.67 23.39
N ASP A 383 -23.37 23.54 23.47
CA ASP A 383 -22.60 23.48 24.73
C ASP A 383 -23.14 22.41 25.72
N SER A 384 -23.52 21.25 25.18
CA SER A 384 -24.11 20.15 25.96
C SER A 384 -23.09 19.05 26.26
N PHE A 385 -22.55 19.06 27.48
CA PHE A 385 -21.67 17.98 27.95
C PHE A 385 -22.37 16.62 27.98
N ALA A 386 -23.69 16.59 28.21
CA ALA A 386 -24.47 15.35 28.16
C ALA A 386 -24.49 14.76 26.74
N THR A 387 -24.64 15.59 25.71
CA THR A 387 -24.54 15.16 24.31
C THR A 387 -23.12 14.72 23.96
N PHE A 388 -22.10 15.40 24.46
CA PHE A 388 -20.71 14.97 24.30
C PHE A 388 -20.44 13.59 24.93
N LYS A 389 -21.00 13.30 26.10
CA LYS A 389 -20.90 11.95 26.72
C LYS A 389 -21.56 10.87 25.86
N LYS A 390 -22.70 11.17 25.21
CA LYS A 390 -23.33 10.23 24.27
C LYS A 390 -22.43 9.94 23.08
N TYR A 391 -21.79 10.97 22.52
CA TYR A 391 -20.79 10.81 21.46
C TYR A 391 -19.61 9.94 21.93
N ALA A 392 -19.01 10.25 23.09
CA ALA A 392 -17.87 9.51 23.62
C ALA A 392 -18.20 8.04 23.91
N GLU A 393 -19.40 7.76 24.43
CA GLU A 393 -19.86 6.39 24.67
C GLU A 393 -20.09 5.63 23.34
N ALA A 394 -20.69 6.28 22.33
CA ALA A 394 -20.86 5.67 21.01
C ALA A 394 -19.52 5.30 20.36
N VAL A 395 -18.51 6.18 20.47
CA VAL A 395 -17.15 5.89 20.00
C VAL A 395 -16.55 4.71 20.78
N ARG A 396 -16.74 4.66 22.10
CA ARG A 396 -16.21 3.59 22.96
C ARG A 396 -16.84 2.23 22.70
N GLN A 397 -18.12 2.19 22.35
CA GLN A 397 -18.86 0.95 22.04
C GLN A 397 -18.65 0.45 20.61
N SER A 398 -17.95 1.22 19.76
CA SER A 398 -17.67 0.83 18.38
C SER A 398 -16.70 -0.35 18.31
N ALA A 399 -16.70 -1.06 17.17
CA ALA A 399 -15.76 -2.15 16.94
C ALA A 399 -14.29 -1.65 17.01
N PRO A 400 -13.34 -2.48 17.48
CA PRO A 400 -11.94 -2.07 17.57
C PRO A 400 -11.35 -1.70 16.20
N ILE A 401 -10.90 -0.45 16.04
CA ILE A 401 -10.25 0.01 14.81
C ILE A 401 -8.74 0.24 15.01
N SER A 402 -8.33 0.47 16.25
CA SER A 402 -6.96 0.80 16.64
C SER A 402 -6.47 -0.06 17.80
N LEU A 403 -5.14 -0.14 17.99
CA LEU A 403 -4.54 -0.98 19.03
C LEU A 403 -4.96 -0.60 20.45
N ARG A 404 -5.24 0.69 20.69
CA ARG A 404 -5.71 1.18 21.99
C ARG A 404 -7.11 0.66 22.35
N ASP A 405 -7.91 0.26 21.37
CA ASP A 405 -9.26 -0.27 21.59
C ASP A 405 -9.21 -1.70 22.14
N LEU A 406 -8.04 -2.35 22.07
CA LEU A 406 -7.76 -3.66 22.67
C LEU A 406 -7.25 -3.54 24.12
N MET A 407 -7.13 -2.33 24.65
CA MET A 407 -6.61 -2.07 25.99
C MET A 407 -7.75 -1.69 26.93
N GLU A 408 -7.66 -2.17 28.18
CA GLU A 408 -8.57 -1.80 29.25
C GLU A 408 -7.80 -1.23 30.44
N PHE A 409 -8.42 -0.28 31.15
CA PHE A 409 -7.86 0.25 32.39
C PHE A 409 -8.09 -0.75 33.52
N ASP A 410 -7.04 -1.15 34.22
CA ASP A 410 -7.09 -1.99 35.42
C ASP A 410 -6.91 -1.10 36.67
N PRO A 411 -8.02 -0.62 37.29
CA PRO A 411 -7.93 0.29 38.42
C PRO A 411 -7.36 -0.42 39.65
N LYS A 412 -6.17 0.01 40.09
CA LYS A 412 -5.51 -0.49 41.32
C LYS A 412 -5.77 0.37 42.56
N ARG A 413 -6.57 1.43 42.42
CA ARG A 413 -6.87 2.39 43.48
C ARG A 413 -8.36 2.62 43.56
N ASP A 414 -8.84 2.95 44.75
CA ASP A 414 -10.21 3.36 44.95
C ASP A 414 -10.51 4.64 44.16
N PRO A 415 -11.73 4.80 43.62
CA PRO A 415 -12.14 6.05 42.98
C PRO A 415 -12.03 7.23 43.94
N VAL A 416 -11.59 8.38 43.43
CA VAL A 416 -11.52 9.65 44.17
C VAL A 416 -12.68 10.57 43.77
N PRO A 417 -13.10 11.49 44.65
CA PRO A 417 -14.02 12.58 44.27
C PRO A 417 -13.47 13.40 43.09
N ILE A 418 -14.35 13.86 42.19
CA ILE A 418 -13.94 14.60 40.99
C ILE A 418 -13.30 15.95 41.35
N GLU A 419 -13.62 16.49 42.52
CA GLU A 419 -13.09 17.74 43.06
C GLU A 419 -11.60 17.64 43.43
N GLU A 420 -11.10 16.42 43.67
CA GLU A 420 -9.68 16.17 43.92
C GLU A 420 -8.85 16.02 42.63
N VAL A 421 -9.52 15.89 41.48
CA VAL A 421 -8.87 15.76 40.18
C VAL A 421 -8.32 17.10 39.72
N GLU A 422 -7.20 17.06 39.01
CA GLU A 422 -6.58 18.23 38.37
C GLU A 422 -7.62 19.05 37.58
N SER A 423 -7.58 20.38 37.74
CA SER A 423 -8.58 21.26 37.14
C SER A 423 -8.56 21.19 35.60
N ILE A 424 -9.73 21.47 34.99
CA ILE A 424 -9.88 21.53 33.53
C ILE A 424 -8.88 22.52 32.91
N THR A 425 -8.60 23.64 33.58
CA THR A 425 -7.65 24.65 33.12
C THR A 425 -6.24 24.06 32.95
N GLU A 426 -5.76 23.26 33.89
CA GLU A 426 -4.44 22.65 33.81
C GLU A 426 -4.39 21.49 32.80
N ILE A 427 -5.46 20.68 32.73
CA ILE A 427 -5.54 19.58 31.75
C ILE A 427 -5.53 20.13 30.32
N ARG A 428 -6.33 21.16 30.03
CA ARG A 428 -6.46 21.71 28.66
C ARG A 428 -5.17 22.35 28.14
N LYS A 429 -4.29 22.85 29.01
CA LYS A 429 -2.95 23.36 28.61
C LYS A 429 -2.07 22.30 27.95
N ARG A 430 -2.35 21.02 28.20
CA ARG A 430 -1.63 19.88 27.58
C ARG A 430 -2.14 19.59 26.17
N LEU A 431 -3.31 20.10 25.78
CA LEU A 431 -3.86 19.95 24.45
C LEU A 431 -3.15 20.88 23.47
N VAL A 432 -2.97 20.41 22.25
CA VAL A 432 -2.38 21.19 21.15
C VAL A 432 -3.24 20.99 19.92
N SER A 433 -3.59 22.08 19.23
CA SER A 433 -4.15 21.99 17.88
C SER A 433 -2.98 21.72 16.93
N PRO A 434 -2.98 20.61 16.16
CA PRO A 434 -1.88 20.29 15.25
C PRO A 434 -1.64 21.38 14.22
N GLY A 435 -0.43 21.37 13.64
CA GLY A 435 -0.04 22.29 12.57
C GLY A 435 -0.77 21.93 11.29
N ILE A 436 -1.76 22.74 10.90
CA ILE A 436 -2.49 22.59 9.65
C ILE A 436 -2.30 23.88 8.85
N SER A 437 -1.66 23.79 7.69
CA SER A 437 -1.17 24.96 6.98
C SER A 437 -2.30 25.91 6.54
N LEU A 438 -2.03 27.21 6.65
CA LEU A 438 -2.77 28.23 5.92
C LEU A 438 -2.62 27.95 4.42
N GLY A 439 -3.74 27.68 3.74
CA GLY A 439 -3.76 27.19 2.35
C GLY A 439 -4.36 25.79 2.23
N ALA A 440 -4.13 24.91 3.22
CA ALA A 440 -4.92 23.68 3.36
C ALA A 440 -6.26 23.96 4.04
N LEU A 441 -6.26 24.84 5.03
CA LEU A 441 -7.46 25.41 5.64
C LEU A 441 -7.70 26.84 5.17
N SER A 442 -8.96 27.28 5.28
CA SER A 442 -9.32 28.69 5.08
C SER A 442 -8.69 29.57 6.17
N PRO A 443 -8.47 30.86 5.90
CA PRO A 443 -7.99 31.81 6.91
C PRO A 443 -8.86 31.83 8.17
N GLU A 444 -10.17 31.73 8.02
CA GLU A 444 -11.14 31.75 9.11
C GLU A 444 -10.99 30.51 10.00
N ALA A 445 -10.86 29.32 9.41
CA ALA A 445 -10.66 28.09 10.15
C ALA A 445 -9.33 28.10 10.91
N HIS A 446 -8.25 28.54 10.24
CA HIS A 446 -6.92 28.63 10.84
C HIS A 446 -6.90 29.62 12.03
N GLU A 447 -7.48 30.81 11.86
CA GLU A 447 -7.55 31.81 12.94
C GLU A 447 -8.43 31.35 14.10
N THR A 448 -9.54 30.68 13.80
CA THR A 448 -10.45 30.14 14.82
C THR A 448 -9.71 29.20 15.77
N LEU A 449 -8.87 28.31 15.24
CA LEU A 449 -8.06 27.39 16.05
C LEU A 449 -7.09 28.14 16.96
N SER A 450 -6.33 29.10 16.42
CA SER A 450 -5.36 29.86 17.23
C SER A 450 -6.03 30.71 18.30
N ILE A 451 -7.14 31.39 17.99
CA ILE A 451 -7.91 32.15 18.97
C ILE A 451 -8.44 31.23 20.07
N ALA A 452 -9.01 30.07 19.71
CA ALA A 452 -9.56 29.12 20.68
C ALA A 452 -8.48 28.60 21.63
N MET A 453 -7.32 28.17 21.11
CA MET A 453 -6.23 27.63 21.92
C MET A 453 -5.61 28.69 22.83
N ASN A 454 -5.40 29.91 22.32
CA ASN A 454 -4.89 31.02 23.12
C ASN A 454 -5.86 31.42 24.25
N ARG A 455 -7.17 31.41 23.99
CA ARG A 455 -8.19 31.75 24.99
C ARG A 455 -8.21 30.81 26.18
N ILE A 456 -7.84 29.53 25.98
CA ILE A 456 -7.76 28.53 27.04
C ILE A 456 -6.34 28.33 27.59
N GLY A 457 -5.37 29.15 27.16
CA GLY A 457 -3.96 29.04 27.55
C GLY A 457 -3.23 27.81 27.01
N ALA A 458 -3.78 27.16 25.99
CA ALA A 458 -3.17 26.04 25.29
C ALA A 458 -2.41 26.54 24.04
N LYS A 459 -1.99 25.63 23.16
CA LYS A 459 -1.17 25.98 21.98
C LYS A 459 -1.81 25.52 20.68
N SER A 460 -1.74 26.37 19.66
CA SER A 460 -1.93 25.98 18.26
C SER A 460 -0.59 26.06 17.52
N ASP A 461 -0.49 25.32 16.42
CA ASP A 461 0.66 25.30 15.52
C ASP A 461 0.25 25.88 14.17
N SER A 462 1.09 26.76 13.60
CA SER A 462 0.86 27.47 12.33
C SER A 462 0.83 26.54 11.11
N GLY A 463 1.37 25.33 11.23
CA GLY A 463 1.57 24.45 10.08
C GLY A 463 2.63 25.00 9.11
N GLU A 464 2.70 24.36 7.94
CA GLU A 464 3.80 24.58 6.98
C GLU A 464 3.70 25.86 6.14
N GLY A 465 2.58 26.59 6.21
CA GLY A 465 2.23 27.67 5.27
C GLY A 465 2.74 29.06 5.65
N GLY A 466 3.42 29.19 6.80
CA GLY A 466 3.73 30.49 7.40
C GLY A 466 2.54 31.11 8.13
N GLU A 467 2.72 32.35 8.61
CA GLU A 467 1.69 33.10 9.31
C GLU A 467 1.77 34.58 8.98
N ASP A 468 0.62 35.25 8.90
CA ASP A 468 0.55 36.70 8.67
C ASP A 468 0.98 37.47 9.92
N SER A 469 1.95 38.39 9.77
CA SER A 469 2.48 39.21 10.87
C SER A 469 1.45 40.15 11.49
N SER A 470 0.35 40.44 10.78
CA SER A 470 -0.79 41.17 11.34
C SER A 470 -1.40 40.46 12.58
N ARG A 471 -1.23 39.13 12.67
CA ARG A 471 -1.75 38.30 13.76
C ARG A 471 -0.90 38.33 15.03
N TYR A 472 0.34 38.82 14.95
CA TYR A 472 1.29 38.80 16.08
C TYR A 472 0.90 39.71 17.24
N LYS A 473 -0.08 40.59 17.01
CA LYS A 473 -0.66 41.44 18.05
C LYS A 473 -2.09 41.01 18.34
N PRO A 474 -2.50 40.95 19.62
CA PRO A 474 -3.89 40.74 19.97
C PRO A 474 -4.80 41.81 19.34
N ARG A 475 -5.99 41.37 18.95
CA ARG A 475 -7.03 42.25 18.40
C ARG A 475 -7.62 43.14 19.51
N PRO A 476 -8.30 44.24 19.15
CA PRO A 476 -8.94 45.12 20.13
C PRO A 476 -9.95 44.43 21.06
N ASN A 477 -10.54 43.30 20.63
CA ASN A 477 -11.47 42.50 21.44
C ASN A 477 -10.75 41.53 22.40
N GLY A 478 -9.42 41.51 22.43
CA GLY A 478 -8.60 40.63 23.25
C GLY A 478 -8.26 39.28 22.61
N ASP A 479 -8.84 38.95 21.44
CA ASP A 479 -8.53 37.71 20.76
C ASP A 479 -7.11 37.72 20.17
N ASN A 480 -6.39 36.62 20.34
CA ASN A 480 -5.07 36.44 19.78
C ASN A 480 -5.10 35.38 18.67
N ALA A 481 -4.90 35.80 17.42
CA ALA A 481 -4.88 34.92 16.25
C ALA A 481 -3.47 34.37 15.92
N SER A 482 -2.45 34.75 16.70
CA SER A 482 -1.09 34.22 16.52
C SER A 482 -0.98 32.80 17.03
N SER A 483 -0.39 31.90 16.26
CA SER A 483 -0.14 30.52 16.72
C SER A 483 1.04 30.48 17.70
N ALA A 484 0.92 29.75 18.80
CA ALA A 484 1.99 29.67 19.81
C ALA A 484 3.19 28.84 19.33
N ILE A 485 2.97 27.90 18.41
CA ILE A 485 3.99 27.05 17.80
C ILE A 485 4.11 27.45 16.32
N LYS A 486 5.36 27.58 15.86
CA LYS A 486 5.72 28.01 14.51
C LYS A 486 6.51 26.90 13.83
N GLN A 487 5.95 26.29 12.79
CA GLN A 487 6.60 25.15 12.11
C GLN A 487 7.69 25.62 11.14
N VAL A 488 8.75 24.82 11.02
CA VAL A 488 9.80 24.98 10.00
C VAL A 488 9.86 23.69 9.17
N ALA A 489 9.24 23.70 7.98
CA ALA A 489 9.13 22.55 7.08
C ALA A 489 10.08 22.66 5.87
N SER A 490 10.12 21.62 5.02
CA SER A 490 11.08 21.50 3.89
C SER A 490 11.08 22.70 2.94
N GLY A 491 9.89 23.21 2.59
CA GLY A 491 9.74 24.38 1.71
C GLY A 491 10.09 25.72 2.37
N ARG A 492 10.24 25.76 3.71
CA ARG A 492 10.50 26.97 4.50
C ARG A 492 9.54 28.13 4.18
N PHE A 493 8.29 27.82 3.83
CA PHE A 493 7.30 28.85 3.51
C PHE A 493 7.02 29.73 4.73
N GLY A 494 7.04 31.05 4.53
CA GLY A 494 6.78 32.05 5.58
C GLY A 494 7.78 32.07 6.74
N VAL A 495 8.89 31.32 6.65
CA VAL A 495 9.94 31.34 7.69
C VAL A 495 10.77 32.61 7.55
N THR A 496 10.48 33.59 8.40
CA THR A 496 11.19 34.88 8.49
C THR A 496 11.81 35.06 9.88
N ALA A 497 12.71 36.03 10.04
CA ALA A 497 13.30 36.35 11.34
C ALA A 497 12.29 36.89 12.36
N GLU A 498 11.15 37.44 11.91
CA GLU A 498 10.05 37.88 12.77
C GLU A 498 9.09 36.73 13.13
N TYR A 499 8.99 35.73 12.25
CA TYR A 499 8.17 34.53 12.44
C TYR A 499 8.78 33.56 13.47
N LEU A 500 10.11 33.43 13.48
CA LEU A 500 10.88 32.64 14.44
C LEU A 500 11.03 33.38 15.77
#